data_AF-A0A9W8XYM4-F1
#
_entry.id   AF-A0A9W8XYM4-F1
#
_cell.length_a   1.000
_cell.length_b   1.000
_cell.length_c   1.000
_cell.angle_alpha   90.00
_cell.angle_beta   90.00
_cell.angle_gamma   90.00
#
_symmetry.space_group_name_H-M   'P 1'
#
loop_
_entity.id
_entity.type
_entity.pdbx_description
1 polymer ?
#
loop_
_entity_poly.entity_id
_entity_poly.type
_entity_poly.pdbx_seq_one_letter_code
_entity_poly.pdbx_strand_id
1 'polypeptide(L)'
;MVNSNQDTANSNQVTASRIQVTASRIQVTEVILKEVIHKQAINSLNQATVTRKEVTAQGIKQEDGTPILQVEGKMMSISGRKKVCDMAGNHLFDIVKEHLHIHTTFAIEDPQGQKLMEVKNSFKLFGSSATATFTDKQGTQHVLKMKGSIFDTSAEIVDEARGGATAARINRKLLSGKDIFFGQQTYAVQITEGYDQALIAAMCICLDEKNNEK
;
A
#
# COMPACT_ATOMS: atom_id res chain seq x y z
N MET A 1 -34.38 40.07 44.31
CA MET A 1 -34.27 38.67 43.84
C MET A 1 -33.58 38.55 42.46
N VAL A 2 -32.69 39.49 42.07
CA VAL A 2 -32.13 39.52 40.69
C VAL A 2 -30.69 38.94 40.61
N ASN A 3 -29.95 38.84 41.72
CA ASN A 3 -28.54 38.41 41.72
C ASN A 3 -28.31 36.91 41.49
N SER A 4 -29.23 36.02 41.90
CA SER A 4 -29.01 34.57 41.83
C SER A 4 -28.92 34.03 40.40
N ASN A 5 -29.66 34.64 39.47
CA ASN A 5 -29.67 34.21 38.07
C ASN A 5 -28.42 34.68 37.31
N GLN A 6 -27.90 35.87 37.67
CA GLN A 6 -26.67 36.42 37.11
C GLN A 6 -25.44 35.59 37.56
N ASP A 7 -25.39 35.20 38.85
CA ASP A 7 -24.32 34.38 39.40
C ASP A 7 -24.32 32.96 38.81
N THR A 8 -25.51 32.38 38.59
CA THR A 8 -25.64 31.06 37.96
C THR A 8 -25.23 31.10 36.49
N ALA A 9 -25.59 32.16 35.75
CA ALA A 9 -25.18 32.35 34.36
C ALA A 9 -23.65 32.51 34.24
N ASN A 10 -23.03 33.30 35.12
CA ASN A 10 -21.58 33.49 35.15
C ASN A 10 -20.83 32.19 35.50
N SER A 11 -21.33 31.42 36.47
CA SER A 11 -20.76 30.12 36.84
C SER A 11 -20.79 29.10 35.69
N ASN A 12 -21.90 29.05 34.95
CA ASN A 12 -22.06 28.16 33.80
C ASN A 12 -21.14 28.56 32.63
N GLN A 13 -20.96 29.86 32.37
CA GLN A 13 -20.04 30.38 31.34
C GLN A 13 -18.57 30.07 31.67
N VAL A 14 -18.18 30.20 32.93
CA VAL A 14 -16.83 29.83 33.40
C VAL A 14 -16.60 28.32 33.25
N THR A 15 -17.60 27.50 33.57
CA THR A 15 -17.51 26.04 33.45
C THR A 15 -17.40 25.59 31.99
N ALA A 16 -18.20 26.15 31.10
CA ALA A 16 -18.13 25.89 29.66
C ALA A 16 -16.76 26.27 29.07
N SER A 17 -16.21 27.41 29.48
CA SER A 17 -14.87 27.86 29.07
C SER A 17 -13.77 26.91 29.54
N ARG A 18 -13.86 26.39 30.78
CA ARG A 18 -12.92 25.39 31.31
C ARG A 18 -12.99 24.05 30.54
N ILE A 19 -14.19 23.62 30.17
CA ILE A 19 -14.39 22.40 29.36
C ILE A 19 -13.78 22.57 27.96
N GLN A 20 -13.99 23.70 27.30
CA GLN A 20 -13.41 23.98 25.99
C GLN A 20 -11.88 24.03 26.02
N VAL A 21 -11.28 24.69 27.02
CA VAL A 21 -9.81 24.70 27.19
C VAL A 21 -9.27 23.30 27.44
N THR A 22 -9.98 22.47 28.20
CA THR A 22 -9.59 21.07 28.46
C THR A 22 -9.69 20.22 27.20
N ALA A 23 -10.76 20.36 26.41
CA ALA A 23 -10.92 19.68 25.12
C ALA A 23 -9.80 20.06 24.14
N SER A 24 -9.46 21.36 24.03
CA SER A 24 -8.35 21.82 23.19
C SER A 24 -7.00 21.27 23.66
N ARG A 25 -6.76 21.18 24.97
CA ARG A 25 -5.54 20.56 25.52
C ARG A 25 -5.46 19.07 25.19
N ILE A 26 -6.57 18.34 25.26
CA ILE A 26 -6.64 16.92 24.89
C ILE A 26 -6.33 16.73 23.40
N GLN A 27 -6.92 17.55 22.52
CA GLN A 27 -6.67 17.51 21.07
C GLN A 27 -5.21 17.79 20.71
N VAL A 28 -4.61 18.82 21.32
CA VAL A 28 -3.19 19.15 21.11
C VAL A 28 -2.28 18.01 21.59
N THR A 29 -2.62 17.38 22.71
CA THR A 29 -1.85 16.24 23.24
C THR A 29 -1.93 15.02 22.30
N GLU A 30 -3.10 14.75 21.71
CA GLU A 30 -3.29 13.67 20.73
C GLU A 30 -2.50 13.90 19.43
N VAL A 31 -2.46 15.14 18.94
CA VAL A 31 -1.66 15.54 17.77
C VAL A 31 -0.16 15.38 18.06
N ILE A 32 0.30 15.87 19.21
CA ILE A 32 1.70 15.73 19.64
C ILE A 32 2.06 14.25 19.81
N LEU A 33 1.19 13.42 20.37
CA LEU A 33 1.42 11.98 20.50
C LEU A 33 1.52 11.29 19.13
N LYS A 34 0.62 11.60 18.18
CA LYS A 34 0.68 11.05 16.81
C LYS A 34 1.97 11.49 16.09
N GLU A 35 2.38 12.74 16.26
CA GLU A 35 3.60 13.27 15.66
C GLU A 35 4.87 12.73 16.31
N VAL A 36 4.89 12.53 17.63
CA VAL A 36 6.00 11.90 18.36
C VAL A 36 6.13 10.42 17.99
N ILE A 37 5.03 9.67 17.87
CA ILE A 37 5.04 8.29 17.37
C ILE A 37 5.55 8.24 15.93
N HIS A 38 5.10 9.16 15.07
CA HIS A 38 5.57 9.27 13.69
C HIS A 38 7.07 9.61 13.63
N LYS A 39 7.57 10.53 14.46
CA LYS A 39 8.98 10.92 14.54
C LYS A 39 9.88 9.85 15.18
N GLN A 40 9.38 9.08 16.15
CA GLN A 40 10.11 7.95 16.75
C GLN A 40 10.20 6.77 15.79
N ALA A 41 9.16 6.54 14.98
CA ALA A 41 9.23 5.65 13.82
C ALA A 41 10.30 6.15 12.83
N ILE A 42 10.35 7.45 12.53
CA ILE A 42 11.36 8.05 11.62
C ILE A 42 12.80 8.00 12.18
N ASN A 43 13.03 8.26 13.46
CA ASN A 43 14.38 8.34 14.03
C ASN A 43 15.05 6.98 14.30
N SER A 44 14.29 5.89 14.31
CA SER A 44 14.85 4.53 14.33
C SER A 44 15.25 4.02 12.94
N LEU A 45 15.01 4.81 11.88
CA LEU A 45 15.23 4.48 10.46
C LEU A 45 16.51 5.09 9.84
N ASN A 46 17.43 5.65 10.64
CA ASN A 46 18.74 6.10 10.13
C ASN A 46 19.73 4.95 9.82
N GLN A 47 19.23 3.72 9.70
CA GLN A 47 19.81 2.68 8.85
C GLN A 47 18.74 2.37 7.81
N ALA A 48 19.01 2.62 6.52
CA ALA A 48 18.08 2.37 5.43
C ALA A 48 17.58 0.92 5.49
N THR A 49 16.39 0.70 6.05
CA THR A 49 15.95 -0.65 6.40
C THR A 49 15.20 -1.22 5.19
N VAL A 50 15.89 -2.04 4.41
CA VAL A 50 15.26 -2.82 3.35
C VAL A 50 14.54 -4.01 3.98
N THR A 51 13.22 -4.07 3.82
CA THR A 51 12.45 -5.22 4.33
C THR A 51 12.17 -6.18 3.20
N ARG A 52 12.49 -7.47 3.40
CA ARG A 52 12.12 -8.52 2.44
C ARG A 52 10.76 -9.09 2.79
N LYS A 53 9.96 -9.30 1.76
CA LYS A 53 8.62 -9.87 1.80
C LYS A 53 8.51 -11.02 0.82
N GLU A 54 7.68 -11.99 1.15
CA GLU A 54 7.22 -13.00 0.22
C GLU A 54 5.87 -12.57 -0.33
N VAL A 55 5.80 -12.34 -1.64
CA VAL A 55 4.56 -11.95 -2.32
C VAL A 55 4.10 -13.11 -3.19
N THR A 56 2.81 -13.44 -3.08
CA THR A 56 2.13 -14.48 -3.85
C THR A 56 0.80 -13.93 -4.36
N ALA A 57 0.14 -14.65 -5.27
CA ALA A 57 -1.21 -14.31 -5.72
C ALA A 57 -2.25 -14.35 -4.57
N GLN A 58 -1.94 -15.02 -3.46
CA GLN A 58 -2.82 -15.19 -2.31
C GLN A 58 -2.56 -14.17 -1.19
N GLY A 59 -1.45 -13.42 -1.23
CA GLY A 59 -1.10 -12.51 -0.15
C GLY A 59 0.38 -12.20 -0.01
N ILE A 60 0.68 -11.44 1.05
CA ILE A 60 2.04 -11.01 1.43
C ILE A 60 2.38 -11.61 2.78
N LYS A 61 3.61 -12.11 2.92
CA LYS A 61 4.19 -12.59 4.17
C LYS A 61 5.55 -11.95 4.45
N GLN A 62 5.94 -11.96 5.72
CA GLN A 62 7.31 -11.72 6.14
C GLN A 62 8.21 -12.91 5.81
N GLU A 63 9.54 -12.74 5.90
CA GLU A 63 10.50 -13.84 5.72
C GLU A 63 10.32 -15.00 6.71
N ASP A 64 9.76 -14.73 7.89
CA ASP A 64 9.46 -15.75 8.90
C ASP A 64 8.14 -16.49 8.65
N GLY A 65 7.44 -16.16 7.55
CA GLY A 65 6.15 -16.71 7.18
C GLY A 65 4.94 -16.01 7.80
N THR A 66 5.14 -15.00 8.66
CA THR A 66 4.05 -14.23 9.27
C THR A 66 3.24 -13.50 8.19
N PRO A 67 1.93 -13.76 8.07
CA PRO A 67 1.11 -13.12 7.04
C PRO A 67 0.85 -11.65 7.39
N ILE A 68 0.87 -10.79 6.36
CA ILE A 68 0.67 -9.34 6.47
C ILE A 68 -0.64 -8.95 5.80
N LEU A 69 -0.83 -9.38 4.55
CA LEU A 69 -2.03 -9.11 3.76
C LEU A 69 -2.53 -10.40 3.12
N GLN A 70 -3.85 -10.47 2.96
CA GLN A 70 -4.53 -11.56 2.26
C GLN A 70 -5.17 -11.01 0.98
N VAL A 71 -5.04 -11.77 -0.10
CA VAL A 71 -5.69 -11.48 -1.38
C VAL A 71 -6.80 -12.50 -1.59
N GLU A 72 -8.02 -12.00 -1.66
CA GLU A 72 -9.23 -12.77 -1.92
C GLU A 72 -9.68 -12.58 -3.37
N GLY A 73 -9.88 -13.68 -4.09
CA GLY A 73 -10.36 -13.64 -5.47
C GLY A 73 -9.77 -14.78 -6.28
N LYS A 74 -10.59 -15.44 -7.08
CA LYS A 74 -10.10 -16.51 -7.96
C LYS A 74 -9.27 -15.89 -9.09
N MET A 75 -8.16 -16.53 -9.46
CA MET A 75 -7.42 -16.25 -10.71
C MET A 75 -8.28 -16.39 -11.99
N MET A 76 -9.52 -16.88 -11.87
CA MET A 76 -10.46 -17.15 -12.96
C MET A 76 -11.85 -16.59 -12.66
N SER A 77 -11.96 -15.48 -11.89
CA SER A 77 -13.26 -14.84 -11.66
C SER A 77 -13.63 -13.99 -12.89
N ILE A 78 -14.88 -14.12 -13.35
CA ILE A 78 -15.43 -13.42 -14.52
C ILE A 78 -15.33 -11.89 -14.37
N SER A 79 -15.19 -11.37 -13.15
CA SER A 79 -15.06 -9.93 -12.89
C SER A 79 -13.63 -9.39 -12.98
N GLY A 80 -12.59 -10.24 -13.00
CA GLY A 80 -11.19 -9.79 -12.98
C GLY A 80 -10.83 -8.96 -11.73
N ARG A 81 -11.64 -9.04 -10.66
CA ARG A 81 -11.46 -8.29 -9.40
C ARG A 81 -10.86 -9.20 -8.32
N LYS A 82 -9.85 -8.70 -7.62
CA LYS A 82 -9.28 -9.29 -6.40
C LYS A 82 -9.36 -8.29 -5.26
N LYS A 83 -9.88 -8.72 -4.12
CA LYS A 83 -9.95 -7.93 -2.89
C LYS A 83 -8.70 -8.14 -2.05
N VAL A 84 -8.15 -7.08 -1.47
CA VAL A 84 -7.00 -7.15 -0.56
C VAL A 84 -7.43 -6.73 0.84
N CYS A 85 -7.16 -7.59 1.82
CA CYS A 85 -7.52 -7.41 3.22
C CYS A 85 -6.29 -7.48 4.12
N ASP A 86 -6.36 -6.86 5.29
CA ASP A 86 -5.42 -7.14 6.39
C ASP A 86 -5.78 -8.46 7.10
N MET A 87 -4.94 -8.87 8.06
CA MET A 87 -5.17 -10.12 8.82
C MET A 87 -6.35 -10.06 9.80
N ALA A 88 -6.94 -8.89 10.02
CA ALA A 88 -8.18 -8.72 10.79
C ALA A 88 -9.42 -8.79 9.88
N GLY A 89 -9.25 -8.92 8.56
CA GLY A 89 -10.33 -8.96 7.58
C GLY A 89 -10.83 -7.58 7.14
N ASN A 90 -10.12 -6.50 7.48
CA ASN A 90 -10.47 -5.16 7.01
C ASN A 90 -10.13 -5.03 5.53
N HIS A 91 -11.11 -4.64 4.71
CA HIS A 91 -10.92 -4.39 3.28
C HIS A 91 -10.06 -3.13 3.08
N LEU A 92 -8.92 -3.29 2.44
CA LEU A 92 -7.98 -2.20 2.15
C LEU A 92 -8.21 -1.61 0.77
N PHE A 93 -8.26 -2.46 -0.26
CA PHE A 93 -8.47 -2.06 -1.65
C PHE A 93 -8.80 -3.27 -2.54
N ASP A 94 -9.34 -2.99 -3.72
CA ASP A 94 -9.53 -3.94 -4.80
C ASP A 94 -8.49 -3.73 -5.91
N ILE A 95 -8.04 -4.82 -6.53
CA ILE A 95 -7.31 -4.85 -7.79
C ILE A 95 -8.31 -5.23 -8.88
N VAL A 96 -8.50 -4.37 -9.88
CA VAL A 96 -9.56 -4.50 -10.89
C VAL A 96 -8.95 -4.45 -12.28
N LYS A 97 -9.19 -5.46 -13.09
CA LYS A 97 -8.81 -5.41 -14.51
C LYS A 97 -9.73 -4.46 -15.28
N GLU A 98 -9.15 -3.51 -16.01
CA GLU A 98 -9.91 -2.63 -16.89
C GLU A 98 -10.07 -3.28 -18.28
N HIS A 99 -11.32 -3.44 -18.73
CA HIS A 99 -11.64 -4.18 -19.96
C HIS A 99 -11.56 -3.36 -21.26
N LEU A 100 -11.42 -2.03 -21.18
CA LEU A 100 -11.49 -1.12 -22.34
C LEU A 100 -10.13 -0.58 -22.82
N HIS A 101 -9.02 -1.24 -22.48
CA HIS A 101 -7.68 -0.82 -22.90
C HIS A 101 -7.05 -1.78 -23.92
N ILE A 102 -6.34 -1.22 -24.91
CA ILE A 102 -5.54 -1.99 -25.90
C ILE A 102 -4.43 -2.80 -25.20
N HIS A 103 -3.94 -2.30 -24.07
CA HIS A 103 -2.98 -2.98 -23.21
C HIS A 103 -3.63 -3.32 -21.88
N THR A 104 -3.21 -4.41 -21.25
CA THR A 104 -3.73 -4.79 -19.93
C THR A 104 -3.44 -3.68 -18.90
N THR A 105 -4.51 -3.07 -18.40
CA THR A 105 -4.46 -2.07 -17.33
C THR A 105 -5.24 -2.60 -16.13
N PHE A 106 -4.69 -2.39 -14.94
CA PHE A 106 -5.35 -2.65 -13.68
C PHE A 106 -5.56 -1.35 -12.92
N ALA A 107 -6.71 -1.19 -12.30
CA ALA A 107 -6.99 -0.15 -11.32
C ALA A 107 -6.85 -0.73 -9.92
N ILE A 108 -6.26 0.04 -9.01
CA ILE A 108 -6.34 -0.19 -7.57
C ILE A 108 -7.40 0.76 -7.04
N GLU A 109 -8.48 0.23 -6.50
CA GLU A 109 -9.63 0.98 -6.02
C GLU A 109 -9.72 0.88 -4.50
N ASP A 110 -10.06 1.98 -3.82
CA ASP A 110 -10.43 1.92 -2.41
C ASP A 110 -11.75 1.13 -2.22
N PRO A 111 -12.16 0.81 -0.98
CA PRO A 111 -13.41 0.11 -0.72
C PRO A 111 -14.67 0.82 -1.21
N GLN A 112 -14.58 2.11 -1.56
CA GLN A 112 -15.64 2.94 -2.11
C GLN A 112 -15.62 2.97 -3.65
N GLY A 113 -14.65 2.32 -4.29
CA GLY A 113 -14.48 2.28 -5.75
C GLY A 113 -13.70 3.46 -6.33
N GLN A 114 -13.06 4.30 -5.50
CA GLN A 114 -12.23 5.39 -6.00
C GLN A 114 -10.85 4.85 -6.41
N LYS A 115 -10.41 5.18 -7.63
CA LYS A 115 -9.10 4.78 -8.13
C LYS A 115 -7.99 5.47 -7.35
N LEU A 116 -7.21 4.68 -6.61
CA LEU A 116 -6.01 5.10 -5.89
C LEU A 116 -4.76 5.05 -6.78
N MET A 117 -4.70 4.04 -7.65
CA MET A 117 -3.57 3.77 -8.52
C MET A 117 -4.01 3.12 -9.81
N GLU A 118 -3.24 3.35 -10.87
CA GLU A 118 -3.34 2.66 -12.14
C GLU A 118 -2.04 1.92 -12.44
N VAL A 119 -2.13 0.66 -12.83
CA VAL A 119 -0.99 -0.17 -13.22
C VAL A 119 -1.17 -0.58 -14.68
N LYS A 120 -0.33 -0.02 -15.56
CA LYS A 120 -0.30 -0.34 -16.99
C LYS A 120 0.79 -1.34 -17.29
N ASN A 121 0.42 -2.48 -17.84
CA ASN A 121 1.38 -3.45 -18.31
C ASN A 121 1.68 -3.22 -19.79
N SER A 122 2.93 -2.90 -20.09
CA SER A 122 3.44 -2.82 -21.46
C SER A 122 4.08 -4.16 -21.87
N PHE A 123 4.00 -4.48 -23.16
CA PHE A 123 4.82 -5.53 -23.77
C PHE A 123 6.13 -4.89 -24.22
N LYS A 124 7.27 -5.38 -23.72
CA LYS A 124 8.57 -5.13 -24.35
C LYS A 124 8.94 -6.36 -25.16
N LEU A 125 9.69 -6.15 -26.24
CA LEU A 125 10.14 -7.20 -27.16
C LEU A 125 10.89 -8.35 -26.45
N PHE A 126 11.43 -8.07 -25.25
CA PHE A 126 12.01 -9.03 -24.33
C PHE A 126 11.51 -8.75 -22.90
N GLY A 127 10.33 -9.30 -22.55
CA GLY A 127 9.82 -9.37 -21.18
C GLY A 127 8.60 -8.48 -20.84
N SER A 128 7.98 -8.79 -19.70
CA SER A 128 6.86 -8.02 -19.11
C SER A 128 7.38 -6.80 -18.34
N SER A 129 6.84 -5.61 -18.61
CA SER A 129 7.17 -4.37 -17.90
C SER A 129 5.88 -3.67 -17.48
N ALA A 130 5.82 -3.20 -16.23
CA ALA A 130 4.69 -2.45 -15.70
C ALA A 130 5.08 -1.01 -15.36
N THR A 131 4.12 -0.10 -15.50
CA THR A 131 4.19 1.26 -15.01
C THR A 131 3.00 1.51 -14.10
N ALA A 132 3.26 1.84 -12.83
CA ALA A 132 2.24 2.28 -11.91
C ALA A 132 2.22 3.80 -11.80
N THR A 133 1.03 4.37 -11.75
CA THR A 133 0.80 5.80 -11.59
C THR A 133 -0.19 6.00 -10.47
N PHE A 134 0.14 6.88 -9.52
CA PHE A 134 -0.73 7.23 -8.41
C PHE A 134 -0.53 8.70 -8.04
N THR A 135 -1.50 9.25 -7.33
CA THR A 135 -1.45 10.64 -6.85
C THR A 135 -1.39 10.62 -5.33
N ASP A 136 -0.45 11.36 -4.76
CA ASP A 136 -0.35 11.49 -3.30
C ASP A 136 -1.38 12.46 -2.72
N LYS A 137 -1.39 12.59 -1.38
CA LYS A 137 -2.30 13.51 -0.67
C LYS A 137 -2.07 14.99 -0.99
N GLN A 138 -0.92 15.34 -1.57
CA GLN A 138 -0.58 16.71 -1.98
C GLN A 138 -0.99 16.98 -3.43
N GLY A 139 -1.55 15.98 -4.13
CA GLY A 139 -1.92 16.09 -5.54
C GLY A 139 -0.76 15.85 -6.50
N THR A 140 0.41 15.43 -6.01
CA THR A 140 1.57 15.15 -6.85
C THR A 140 1.44 13.76 -7.46
N GLN A 141 1.58 13.67 -8.78
CA GLN A 141 1.59 12.39 -9.48
C GLN A 141 2.97 11.72 -9.35
N HIS A 142 2.96 10.46 -8.95
CA HIS A 142 4.13 9.60 -8.85
C HIS A 142 4.06 8.50 -9.90
N VAL A 143 5.22 8.15 -10.47
CA VAL A 143 5.33 7.11 -11.50
C VAL A 143 6.39 6.11 -11.08
N LEU A 144 5.96 4.88 -10.82
CA LEU A 144 6.85 3.75 -10.56
C LEU A 144 6.96 2.92 -11.82
N LYS A 145 8.16 2.84 -12.37
CA LYS A 145 8.46 2.01 -13.53
C LYS A 145 9.19 0.76 -13.12
N MET A 146 8.72 -0.35 -13.66
CA MET A 146 9.43 -1.61 -13.53
C MET A 146 10.45 -1.78 -14.65
N LYS A 147 11.71 -1.98 -14.25
CA LYS A 147 12.85 -2.28 -15.12
C LYS A 147 13.27 -3.74 -14.96
N GLY A 148 13.61 -4.39 -16.07
CA GLY A 148 14.00 -5.80 -16.10
C GLY A 148 12.87 -6.74 -16.55
N SER A 149 13.17 -8.05 -16.53
CA SER A 149 12.25 -9.12 -16.89
C SER A 149 11.93 -9.93 -15.63
N ILE A 150 10.72 -9.76 -15.08
CA ILE A 150 10.22 -10.67 -14.02
C ILE A 150 10.14 -12.12 -14.53
N PHE A 151 10.01 -12.30 -15.85
CA PHE A 151 9.89 -13.62 -16.45
C PHE A 151 11.17 -14.45 -16.27
N ASP A 152 12.35 -13.85 -16.44
CA ASP A 152 13.61 -14.61 -16.47
C ASP A 152 14.31 -14.74 -15.12
N THR A 153 14.22 -13.76 -14.20
CA THR A 153 14.91 -13.89 -12.90
C THR A 153 14.61 -12.82 -11.84
N SER A 154 14.61 -11.55 -12.24
CA SER A 154 14.61 -10.41 -11.32
C SER A 154 14.15 -9.14 -12.01
N ALA A 155 13.56 -8.22 -11.24
CA ALA A 155 13.17 -6.90 -11.71
C ALA A 155 13.36 -5.85 -10.61
N GLU A 156 13.43 -4.59 -11.00
CA GLU A 156 13.48 -3.45 -10.10
C GLU A 156 12.27 -2.55 -10.35
N ILE A 157 11.66 -2.07 -9.28
CA ILE A 157 10.67 -1.00 -9.34
C ILE A 157 11.41 0.29 -9.01
N VAL A 158 11.34 1.26 -9.92
CA VAL A 158 12.08 2.52 -9.87
C VAL A 158 11.11 3.68 -9.86
N ASP A 159 11.28 4.60 -8.91
CA ASP A 159 10.57 5.86 -8.85
C ASP A 159 11.33 6.91 -9.67
N GLU A 160 10.76 7.28 -10.82
CA GLU A 160 11.40 8.29 -11.69
C GLU A 160 11.25 9.71 -11.15
N ALA A 161 10.18 10.00 -10.38
CA ALA A 161 9.97 11.31 -9.78
C ALA A 161 11.00 11.57 -8.66
N ARG A 162 11.47 10.52 -7.99
CA ARG A 162 12.55 10.56 -7.01
C ARG A 162 13.93 10.30 -7.60
N GLY A 163 14.21 10.82 -8.79
CA GLY A 163 15.54 10.75 -9.42
C GLY A 163 15.99 9.34 -9.80
N GLY A 164 15.06 8.41 -10.00
CA GLY A 164 15.36 7.01 -10.31
C GLY A 164 15.70 6.16 -9.09
N ALA A 165 15.24 6.56 -7.89
CA ALA A 165 15.40 5.77 -6.67
C ALA A 165 14.72 4.39 -6.80
N THR A 166 15.39 3.33 -6.34
CA THR A 166 14.81 1.98 -6.32
C THR A 166 13.77 1.88 -5.20
N ALA A 167 12.51 1.67 -5.56
CA ALA A 167 11.41 1.43 -4.63
C ALA A 167 11.39 -0.02 -4.14
N ALA A 168 11.68 -0.97 -5.03
CA ALA A 168 11.79 -2.37 -4.66
C ALA A 168 12.65 -3.19 -5.63
N ARG A 169 13.22 -4.29 -5.15
CA ARG A 169 13.87 -5.32 -5.95
C ARG A 169 13.13 -6.64 -5.82
N ILE A 170 12.85 -7.27 -6.95
CA ILE A 170 12.10 -8.52 -7.06
C ILE A 170 13.07 -9.61 -7.49
N ASN A 171 13.07 -10.75 -6.80
CA ASN A 171 13.87 -11.91 -7.13
C ASN A 171 13.04 -13.19 -6.98
N ARG A 172 12.92 -13.97 -8.05
CA ARG A 172 12.16 -15.25 -8.03
C ARG A 172 13.01 -16.44 -7.60
N LYS A 173 14.31 -16.44 -7.90
CA LYS A 173 15.22 -17.57 -7.67
C LYS A 173 15.51 -17.84 -6.20
N LEU A 174 15.35 -16.84 -5.33
CA LEU A 174 15.66 -16.98 -3.91
C LEU A 174 14.71 -17.90 -3.12
N LEU A 175 13.55 -18.27 -3.69
CA LEU A 175 12.54 -19.09 -3.02
C LEU A 175 12.18 -20.37 -3.80
N SER A 176 12.67 -20.53 -5.04
CA SER A 176 12.31 -21.62 -5.95
C SER A 176 12.70 -23.04 -5.49
N GLY A 177 13.57 -23.19 -4.48
CA GLY A 177 13.99 -24.51 -3.99
C GLY A 177 13.00 -25.19 -3.03
N LYS A 178 12.11 -24.42 -2.38
CA LYS A 178 11.14 -24.94 -1.38
C LYS A 178 9.68 -24.92 -1.85
N ASP A 179 9.34 -24.09 -2.85
CA ASP A 179 7.95 -23.77 -3.21
C ASP A 179 7.40 -24.53 -4.44
N ILE A 180 8.20 -25.41 -5.06
CA ILE A 180 7.79 -26.21 -6.24
C ILE A 180 6.59 -27.14 -5.95
N PHE A 181 6.21 -27.35 -4.69
CA PHE A 181 5.14 -28.28 -4.33
C PHE A 181 3.70 -27.76 -4.53
N PHE A 182 3.47 -26.46 -4.76
CA PHE A 182 2.10 -25.89 -4.76
C PHE A 182 1.70 -25.02 -5.96
N GLY A 183 2.49 -24.96 -7.05
CA GLY A 183 2.10 -24.24 -8.27
C GLY A 183 1.88 -22.73 -8.09
N GLN A 184 2.29 -22.16 -6.95
CA GLN A 184 2.22 -20.74 -6.65
C GLN A 184 3.52 -20.04 -7.07
N GLN A 185 3.41 -18.89 -7.72
CA GLN A 185 4.56 -18.06 -8.05
C GLN A 185 4.89 -17.19 -6.83
N THR A 186 5.93 -17.58 -6.07
CA THR A 186 6.44 -16.80 -4.94
C THR A 186 7.51 -15.82 -5.41
N TYR A 187 7.37 -14.55 -5.03
CA TYR A 187 8.32 -13.49 -5.30
C TYR A 187 8.99 -13.06 -3.99
N ALA A 188 10.32 -13.10 -3.91
CA ALA A 188 11.03 -12.38 -2.86
C ALA A 188 11.14 -10.92 -3.27
N VAL A 189 10.49 -10.03 -2.53
CA VAL A 189 10.47 -8.60 -2.79
C VAL A 189 11.16 -7.86 -1.67
N GLN A 190 12.27 -7.20 -1.99
CA GLN A 190 12.97 -6.29 -1.11
C GLN A 190 12.42 -4.89 -1.32
N ILE A 191 11.74 -4.34 -0.31
CA ILE A 191 11.08 -3.04 -0.38
C ILE A 191 11.95 -2.02 0.34
N THR A 192 12.30 -0.95 -0.38
CA THR A 192 13.02 0.19 0.17
C THR A 192 12.10 0.93 1.13
N GLU A 193 12.67 1.43 2.22
CA GLU A 193 11.95 2.23 3.19
C GLU A 193 11.32 3.49 2.57
N GLY A 194 10.18 3.93 3.13
CA GLY A 194 9.45 5.09 2.63
C GLY A 194 8.57 4.80 1.40
N TYR A 195 8.51 3.54 0.95
CA TYR A 195 7.53 3.06 -0.02
C TYR A 195 6.48 2.18 0.66
N ASP A 196 5.24 2.27 0.16
CA ASP A 196 4.13 1.49 0.68
C ASP A 196 4.22 0.02 0.24
N GLN A 197 4.20 -0.89 1.21
CA GLN A 197 4.36 -2.32 0.97
C GLN A 197 3.19 -2.94 0.20
N ALA A 198 1.97 -2.45 0.47
CA ALA A 198 0.76 -2.96 -0.16
C ALA A 198 0.70 -2.53 -1.64
N LEU A 199 1.12 -1.31 -1.93
CA LEU A 199 1.24 -0.78 -3.29
C LEU A 199 2.26 -1.56 -4.14
N ILE A 200 3.45 -1.82 -3.60
CA ILE A 200 4.48 -2.62 -4.28
C ILE A 200 3.99 -4.05 -4.54
N ALA A 201 3.31 -4.66 -3.58
CA ALA A 201 2.74 -5.99 -3.75
C ALA A 201 1.60 -6.02 -4.76
N ALA A 202 0.73 -5.00 -4.78
CA ALA A 202 -0.31 -4.86 -5.79
C ALA A 202 0.28 -4.84 -7.20
N MET A 203 1.37 -4.10 -7.42
CA MET A 203 2.10 -4.15 -8.69
C MET A 203 2.57 -5.57 -9.04
N CYS A 204 3.15 -6.30 -8.09
CA CYS A 204 3.59 -7.68 -8.30
C CYS A 204 2.42 -8.61 -8.66
N ILE A 205 1.28 -8.46 -7.99
CA ILE A 205 0.06 -9.25 -8.26
C ILE A 205 -0.50 -8.94 -9.66
N CYS A 206 -0.57 -7.66 -10.05
CA CYS A 206 -1.01 -7.26 -11.40
C CYS A 206 -0.14 -7.87 -12.51
N LEU A 207 1.15 -8.05 -12.24
CA LEU A 207 2.07 -8.69 -13.17
C LEU A 207 1.89 -10.20 -13.23
N ASP A 208 1.69 -10.85 -12.09
CA ASP A 208 1.38 -12.27 -12.04
C ASP A 208 0.07 -12.58 -12.79
N GLU A 209 -0.97 -11.76 -12.59
CA GLU A 209 -2.25 -11.91 -13.27
C GLU A 209 -2.11 -11.80 -14.79
N LYS A 210 -1.36 -10.80 -15.30
CA LYS A 210 -1.09 -10.70 -16.74
C LYS A 210 -0.33 -11.91 -17.28
N ASN A 211 0.66 -12.40 -16.55
CA ASN A 211 1.51 -13.51 -17.03
C ASN A 211 0.76 -14.85 -17.03
N ASN A 212 -0.24 -15.00 -16.17
CA ASN A 212 -1.07 -16.20 -16.07
C ASN A 212 -2.31 -16.18 -16.99
N GLU A 213 -2.60 -15.03 -17.61
CA GLU A 213 -3.64 -14.89 -18.62
C GLU A 213 -3.15 -15.53 -19.94
N LYS A 214 -3.72 -16.68 -20.29
CA LYS A 214 -3.40 -17.45 -21.51
C LYS A 214 -4.13 -16.91 -22.75
#